data_AF-A0A5K1K3G9-F1
#
_entry.id   AF-A0A5K1K3G9-F1
#
_cell.length_a   1.000
_cell.length_b   1.000
_cell.length_c   1.000
_cell.angle_alpha   90.00
_cell.angle_beta   90.00
_cell.angle_gamma   90.00
#
_symmetry.space_group_name_H-M   'P 1'
#
loop_
_entity.id
_entity.type
_entity.pdbx_description
1 polymer ?
#
loop_
_entity_poly.entity_id
_entity_poly.type
_entity_poly.pdbx_seq_one_letter_code
_entity_poly.pdbx_strand_id
1 'polypeptide(L)'
;MALSLHSQVDLVAAFSFLGFVLISIPLYWHWQAWNVGCILYIFWVGGQCLFQGINMLIWKDNVINSAPVWCDIFVRFYIGASIGLCCASLVINRRLYLIATSAVVNVRYEDKVRRIMVDLLIGLGIPVLAMAVFWFYQGHRFDIIEGIGCVEAYPNTWLAIILYFAWPFFIGIISACYCYKTLKAFLARRKEFSQLMSSNEHLTYNRYFRLMGLAALDILFTIPLTVYNIASNYKQNYYPWRGFADLHSNFGRVDQYPAVIWRADPQAVSILNFRVWTPVACALAFFMCFGFANEAIKHYKKVLAALGIKIDRNTTNSPSADARSFAYALSLFVCFWRALTSQCLLGVACRSRTPGSARTPVTPSFVKPLPRRDSLESFYTSDASTRESAVCLDHKASSLSGRSAGSSTFLAEAEDATLSPIAPPVPSTPLPSHVDLPKPAAAHIRRSSQHEFDDMFESIAVGPDMV
;
A
#
# COMPACT_ATOMS: atom_id res chain seq x y z
N MET A 1 -1.73 -30.36 -3.38
CA MET A 1 -2.62 -30.60 -2.23
C MET A 1 -3.18 -29.25 -1.82
N ALA A 2 -4.44 -28.97 -2.16
CA ALA A 2 -5.06 -27.69 -1.78
C ALA A 2 -5.24 -27.67 -0.25
N LEU A 3 -4.74 -26.63 0.44
CA LEU A 3 -5.04 -26.46 1.86
C LEU A 3 -6.55 -26.38 2.07
N SER A 4 -7.05 -26.93 3.17
CA SER A 4 -8.45 -26.75 3.57
C SER A 4 -8.76 -25.26 3.78
N LEU A 5 -10.01 -24.83 3.54
CA LEU A 5 -10.48 -23.45 3.77
C LEU A 5 -10.06 -22.95 5.15
N HIS A 6 -10.37 -23.72 6.19
CA HIS A 6 -10.08 -23.37 7.57
C HIS A 6 -8.58 -23.12 7.79
N SER A 7 -7.72 -23.98 7.24
CA SER A 7 -6.27 -23.83 7.35
C SER A 7 -5.76 -22.58 6.62
N GLN A 8 -6.35 -22.19 5.49
CA GLN A 8 -5.98 -20.95 4.78
C GLN A 8 -6.37 -19.72 5.61
N VAL A 9 -7.60 -19.69 6.15
CA VAL A 9 -8.11 -18.58 6.96
C VAL A 9 -7.28 -18.41 8.22
N ASP A 10 -7.03 -19.51 8.95
CA ASP A 10 -6.22 -19.48 10.17
C ASP A 10 -4.81 -18.96 9.93
N LEU A 11 -4.21 -19.38 8.81
CA LEU A 11 -2.88 -18.94 8.43
C LEU A 11 -2.87 -17.44 8.13
N VAL A 12 -3.77 -16.94 7.29
CA VAL A 12 -3.82 -15.52 6.95
C VAL A 12 -4.15 -14.66 8.18
N ALA A 13 -5.08 -15.10 9.03
CA ALA A 13 -5.40 -14.41 10.28
C ALA A 13 -4.18 -14.35 11.21
N ALA A 14 -3.47 -15.47 11.40
CA ALA A 14 -2.25 -15.52 12.22
C ALA A 14 -1.16 -14.59 11.67
N PHE A 15 -0.92 -14.59 10.36
CA PHE A 15 0.03 -13.68 9.73
C PHE A 15 -0.41 -12.21 9.81
N SER A 16 -1.71 -11.93 9.82
CA SER A 16 -2.25 -10.58 10.01
C SER A 16 -1.98 -10.08 11.44
N PHE A 17 -2.27 -10.88 12.47
CA PHE A 17 -1.91 -10.51 13.85
C PHE A 17 -0.40 -10.39 14.05
N LEU A 18 0.38 -11.30 13.47
CA LEU A 18 1.84 -11.22 13.50
C LEU A 18 2.33 -9.94 12.82
N GLY A 19 1.77 -9.60 11.65
CA GLY A 19 2.07 -8.37 10.93
C GLY A 19 1.79 -7.12 11.77
N PHE A 20 0.65 -7.08 12.45
CA PHE A 20 0.29 -5.99 13.37
C PHE A 20 1.28 -5.85 14.53
N VAL A 21 1.67 -6.96 15.16
CA VAL A 21 2.65 -6.94 16.25
C VAL A 21 4.00 -6.45 15.73
N LEU A 22 4.50 -7.03 14.64
CA LEU A 22 5.82 -6.72 14.09
C LEU A 22 5.94 -5.26 13.64
N ILE A 23 4.94 -4.74 12.91
CA ILE A 23 4.96 -3.35 12.42
C ILE A 23 4.79 -2.33 13.56
N SER A 24 4.24 -2.74 14.70
CA SER A 24 4.09 -1.88 15.88
C SER A 24 5.36 -1.75 16.70
N ILE A 25 6.30 -2.70 16.61
CA ILE A 25 7.57 -2.65 17.38
C ILE A 25 8.33 -1.33 17.08
N PRO A 26 8.47 -0.89 15.81
CA PRO A 26 9.15 0.36 15.51
C PRO A 26 8.47 1.66 15.91
N LEU A 27 7.21 1.59 16.33
CA LEU A 27 6.41 2.79 16.58
C LEU A 27 7.07 3.74 17.59
N TYR A 28 7.62 3.20 18.69
CA TYR A 28 8.21 4.00 19.76
C TYR A 28 9.38 4.89 19.29
N TRP A 29 10.32 4.34 18.51
CA TRP A 29 11.48 5.14 18.08
C TRP A 29 11.18 6.03 16.87
N HIS A 30 10.22 5.64 16.01
CA HIS A 30 9.73 6.55 14.97
C HIS A 30 8.97 7.73 15.57
N TRP A 31 8.23 7.52 16.66
CA TRP A 31 7.61 8.56 17.48
C TRP A 31 8.65 9.52 18.06
N GLN A 32 9.68 9.00 18.74
CA GLN A 32 10.76 9.82 19.30
C GLN A 32 11.51 10.64 18.23
N ALA A 33 11.69 10.08 17.04
CA ALA A 33 12.31 10.76 15.90
C ALA A 33 11.37 11.70 15.12
N TRP A 34 10.13 11.89 15.59
CA TRP A 34 9.08 12.68 14.93
C TRP A 34 8.90 12.31 13.46
N ASN A 35 9.03 11.02 13.12
CA ASN A 35 8.89 10.53 11.75
C ASN A 35 7.42 10.27 11.39
N VAL A 36 6.68 11.38 11.18
CA VAL A 36 5.24 11.39 10.89
C VAL A 36 4.87 10.41 9.78
N GLY A 37 5.59 10.40 8.66
CA GLY A 37 5.29 9.50 7.53
C GLY A 37 5.35 8.02 7.91
N CYS A 38 6.37 7.60 8.67
CA CYS A 38 6.45 6.22 9.17
C CYS A 38 5.37 5.90 10.21
N ILE A 39 5.04 6.85 11.09
CA ILE A 39 3.99 6.67 12.10
C ILE A 39 2.64 6.44 11.42
N LEU A 40 2.33 7.24 10.40
CA LEU A 40 1.13 7.08 9.58
C LEU A 40 1.11 5.76 8.83
N TYR A 41 2.25 5.34 8.26
CA TYR A 41 2.37 4.04 7.60
C TYR A 41 2.06 2.89 8.58
N ILE A 42 2.63 2.94 9.78
CA ILE A 42 2.38 1.95 10.85
C ILE A 42 0.90 1.97 11.26
N PHE A 43 0.31 3.15 11.43
CA PHE A 43 -1.10 3.31 11.80
C PHE A 43 -2.03 2.66 10.76
N TRP A 44 -1.86 2.99 9.48
CA TRP A 44 -2.72 2.46 8.41
C TRP A 44 -2.50 0.97 8.20
N VAL A 45 -1.26 0.52 7.96
CA VAL A 45 -0.99 -0.90 7.66
C VAL A 45 -1.18 -1.78 8.89
N GLY A 46 -0.71 -1.36 10.06
CA GLY A 46 -0.91 -2.08 11.31
C GLY A 46 -2.40 -2.18 11.67
N GLY A 47 -3.13 -1.07 11.57
CA GLY A 47 -4.57 -1.07 11.76
C GLY A 47 -5.27 -2.03 10.80
N GLN A 48 -4.89 -2.04 9.51
CA GLN A 48 -5.47 -2.95 8.52
C GLN A 48 -5.20 -4.41 8.85
N CYS A 49 -3.97 -4.76 9.22
CA CYS A 49 -3.63 -6.11 9.67
C CYS A 49 -4.47 -6.55 10.88
N LEU A 50 -4.64 -5.69 11.88
CA LEU A 50 -5.46 -5.99 13.06
C LEU A 50 -6.93 -6.21 12.69
N PHE A 51 -7.50 -5.26 11.96
CA PHE A 51 -8.91 -5.27 11.57
C PHE A 51 -9.22 -6.48 10.69
N GLN A 52 -8.35 -6.79 9.74
CA GLN A 52 -8.51 -7.93 8.86
C GLN A 52 -8.38 -9.26 9.61
N GLY A 53 -7.43 -9.39 10.54
CA GLY A 53 -7.32 -10.59 11.37
C GLY A 53 -8.60 -10.86 12.17
N ILE A 54 -9.19 -9.82 12.77
CA ILE A 54 -10.48 -9.92 13.48
C ILE A 54 -11.61 -10.29 12.52
N ASN A 55 -11.67 -9.64 11.36
CA ASN A 55 -12.68 -9.91 10.33
C ASN A 55 -12.67 -11.39 9.88
N MET A 56 -11.49 -11.94 9.62
CA MET A 56 -11.35 -13.33 9.19
C MET A 56 -11.68 -14.34 10.30
N LEU A 57 -11.46 -13.99 11.57
CA LEU A 57 -11.81 -14.85 12.70
C LEU A 57 -13.32 -14.93 12.94
N ILE A 58 -14.04 -13.82 12.82
CA ILE A 58 -15.50 -13.77 13.06
C ILE A 58 -16.27 -14.59 12.01
N TRP A 59 -15.87 -14.48 10.73
CA TRP A 59 -16.52 -15.13 9.59
C TRP A 59 -15.74 -16.31 9.03
N LYS A 60 -15.03 -17.06 9.90
CA LYS A 60 -14.17 -18.17 9.47
C LYS A 60 -14.92 -19.28 8.72
N ASP A 61 -16.11 -19.61 9.18
CA ASP A 61 -16.93 -20.75 8.77
C ASP A 61 -18.41 -20.38 8.56
N ASN A 62 -18.71 -19.09 8.50
CA ASN A 62 -20.07 -18.59 8.40
C ASN A 62 -20.13 -17.29 7.60
N VAL A 63 -21.32 -16.97 7.10
CA VAL A 63 -21.65 -15.71 6.39
C VAL A 63 -22.70 -14.88 7.12
N ILE A 64 -23.10 -15.32 8.32
CA ILE A 64 -24.19 -14.71 9.07
C ILE A 64 -23.76 -13.31 9.51
N ASN A 65 -24.62 -12.32 9.33
CA ASN A 65 -24.38 -10.96 9.79
C ASN A 65 -24.48 -10.85 11.33
N SER A 66 -23.49 -11.38 12.03
CA SER A 66 -23.42 -11.43 13.49
C SER A 66 -23.00 -10.10 14.12
N ALA A 67 -22.26 -9.26 13.38
CA ALA A 67 -21.69 -8.00 13.88
C ALA A 67 -21.80 -6.87 12.84
N PRO A 68 -23.00 -6.32 12.58
CA PRO A 68 -23.21 -5.33 11.53
C PRO A 68 -22.45 -4.01 11.76
N VAL A 69 -22.35 -3.57 13.03
CA VAL A 69 -21.62 -2.36 13.40
C VAL A 69 -20.12 -2.51 13.13
N TRP A 70 -19.57 -3.71 13.34
CA TRP A 70 -18.17 -4.00 13.01
C TRP A 70 -17.94 -3.86 11.51
N CYS A 71 -18.81 -4.44 10.68
CA CYS A 71 -18.69 -4.34 9.23
C CYS A 71 -18.72 -2.89 8.74
N ASP A 72 -19.63 -2.05 9.28
CA ASP A 72 -19.70 -0.64 8.90
C ASP A 72 -18.41 0.14 9.17
N ILE A 73 -17.74 -0.18 10.29
CA ILE A 73 -16.45 0.41 10.67
C ILE A 73 -15.34 -0.14 9.78
N PHE A 74 -15.32 -1.46 9.58
CA PHE A 74 -14.29 -2.16 8.83
C PHE A 74 -14.20 -1.66 7.39
N VAL A 75 -15.32 -1.62 6.66
CA VAL A 75 -15.32 -1.25 5.23
C VAL A 75 -14.86 0.19 5.01
N ARG A 76 -15.26 1.12 5.89
CA ARG A 76 -14.80 2.52 5.84
C ARG A 76 -13.32 2.61 6.15
N PHE A 77 -12.87 1.94 7.20
CA PHE A 77 -11.46 1.93 7.58
C PHE A 77 -10.59 1.29 6.48
N TYR A 78 -11.06 0.24 5.80
CA TYR A 78 -10.40 -0.39 4.66
C TYR A 78 -10.19 0.61 3.49
N ILE A 79 -11.25 1.30 3.08
CA ILE A 79 -11.16 2.36 2.04
C ILE A 79 -10.19 3.47 2.47
N GLY A 80 -10.30 3.93 3.71
CA GLY A 80 -9.41 4.98 4.24
C GLY A 80 -7.95 4.53 4.24
N ALA A 81 -7.67 3.30 4.66
CA ALA A 81 -6.31 2.81 4.79
C ALA A 81 -5.63 2.49 3.45
N SER A 82 -6.36 2.05 2.43
CA SER A 82 -5.77 1.81 1.09
C SER A 82 -5.23 3.11 0.49
N ILE A 83 -5.98 4.21 0.63
CA ILE A 83 -5.56 5.56 0.23
C ILE A 83 -4.54 6.13 1.23
N GLY A 84 -4.71 5.85 2.52
CA GLY A 84 -3.81 6.27 3.60
C GLY A 84 -2.40 5.71 3.48
N LEU A 85 -2.26 4.48 2.99
CA LEU A 85 -0.97 3.88 2.67
C LEU A 85 -0.23 4.70 1.60
N CYS A 86 -0.91 5.04 0.50
CA CYS A 86 -0.35 5.88 -0.57
C CYS A 86 0.03 7.27 -0.06
N CYS A 87 -0.82 7.86 0.80
CA CYS A 87 -0.56 9.17 1.41
C CYS A 87 0.65 9.13 2.37
N ALA A 88 0.77 8.08 3.19
CA ALA A 88 1.90 7.89 4.10
C ALA A 88 3.22 7.79 3.31
N SER A 89 3.21 7.06 2.20
CA SER A 89 4.35 6.98 1.27
C SER A 89 4.72 8.33 0.66
N LEU A 90 3.72 9.12 0.22
CA LEU A 90 3.94 10.49 -0.26
C LEU A 90 4.57 11.38 0.83
N VAL A 91 4.08 11.31 2.06
CA VAL A 91 4.63 12.06 3.20
C VAL A 91 6.08 11.66 3.48
N ILE A 92 6.40 10.37 3.39
CA ILE A 92 7.78 9.87 3.49
C ILE A 92 8.66 10.49 2.40
N ASN A 93 8.24 10.43 1.13
CA ASN A 93 8.99 11.01 0.00
C ASN A 93 9.15 12.53 0.13
N ARG A 94 8.11 13.25 0.57
CA ARG A 94 8.16 14.68 0.84
C ARG A 94 9.19 15.02 1.91
N ARG A 95 9.21 14.27 3.03
CA ARG A 95 10.20 14.45 4.09
C ARG A 95 11.62 14.20 3.60
N LEU A 96 11.84 13.12 2.84
CA LEU A 96 13.14 12.79 2.26
C LEU A 96 13.64 13.94 1.34
N TYR A 97 12.75 14.46 0.49
CA TYR A 97 13.04 15.61 -0.36
C TYR A 97 13.46 16.84 0.45
N LEU A 98 12.73 17.16 1.52
CA LEU A 98 13.04 18.31 2.37
C LEU A 98 14.40 18.15 3.06
N ILE A 99 14.76 16.94 3.51
CA ILE A 99 16.07 16.65 4.10
C ILE A 99 17.19 16.77 3.05
N ALA A 100 16.97 16.26 1.83
CA ALA A 100 17.94 16.34 0.75
C ALA A 100 18.15 17.76 0.21
N THR A 101 17.21 18.68 0.49
CA THR A 101 17.25 20.07 0.01
C THR A 101 17.57 21.11 1.06
N SER A 102 17.34 20.81 2.34
CA SER A 102 17.73 21.67 3.45
C SER A 102 19.26 21.69 3.57
N ALA A 103 19.89 22.64 2.88
CA ALA A 103 21.17 23.16 3.31
C ALA A 103 20.99 23.80 4.70
N VAL A 104 22.01 23.73 5.54
CA VAL A 104 22.03 24.10 6.97
C VAL A 104 21.63 25.56 7.19
N VAL A 105 20.32 25.85 7.21
CA VAL A 105 19.76 27.14 7.61
C VAL A 105 18.91 26.85 8.84
N ASN A 106 19.16 27.58 9.93
CA ASN A 106 18.46 27.45 11.22
C ASN A 106 16.94 27.25 11.02
N VAL A 107 16.49 25.99 11.10
CA VAL A 107 15.06 25.66 10.98
C VAL A 107 14.39 26.11 12.26
N ARG A 108 13.51 27.11 12.16
CA ARG A 108 12.74 27.59 13.31
C ARG A 108 11.76 26.51 13.79
N TYR A 109 11.39 26.60 15.06
CA TYR A 109 10.40 25.69 15.64
C TYR A 109 9.06 25.74 14.89
N GLU A 110 8.62 26.95 14.51
CA GLU A 110 7.39 27.17 13.73
C GLU A 110 7.41 26.43 12.38
N ASP A 111 8.54 26.44 11.68
CA ASP A 111 8.69 25.71 10.41
C ASP A 111 8.57 24.20 10.62
N LYS A 112 9.05 23.67 11.75
CA LYS A 112 8.92 22.26 12.10
C LYS A 112 7.46 21.88 12.36
N VAL A 113 6.74 22.69 13.14
CA VAL A 113 5.31 22.45 13.42
C VAL A 113 4.49 22.52 12.14
N ARG A 114 4.70 23.55 11.30
CA ARG A 114 4.01 23.70 10.02
C ARG A 114 4.24 22.51 9.10
N ARG A 115 5.47 21.97 9.05
CA ARG A 115 5.78 20.75 8.27
C ARG A 115 5.00 19.54 8.77
N ILE A 116 4.95 19.34 10.09
CA ILE A 116 4.20 18.25 10.72
C ILE A 116 2.70 18.38 10.43
N MET A 117 2.12 19.58 10.55
CA MET A 117 0.71 19.82 10.25
C MET A 117 0.36 19.48 8.80
N VAL A 118 1.21 19.90 7.85
CA VAL A 118 1.02 19.57 6.43
C VAL A 118 1.13 18.06 6.21
N ASP A 119 2.10 17.39 6.84
CA ASP A 119 2.26 15.93 6.75
C ASP A 119 1.04 15.18 7.31
N LEU A 120 0.48 15.63 8.44
CA LEU A 120 -0.74 15.07 9.02
C LEU A 120 -1.98 15.33 8.15
N LEU A 121 -2.10 16.53 7.56
CA LEU A 121 -3.22 16.86 6.67
C LEU A 121 -3.21 15.98 5.42
N ILE A 122 -2.04 15.74 4.82
CA ILE A 122 -1.90 14.83 3.68
C ILE A 122 -2.15 13.38 4.12
N GLY A 123 -1.55 12.97 5.23
CA GLY A 123 -1.54 11.58 5.70
C GLY A 123 -2.82 11.07 6.35
N LEU A 124 -3.64 11.96 6.91
CA LEU A 124 -4.92 11.64 7.57
C LEU A 124 -6.10 12.36 6.91
N GLY A 125 -5.94 13.62 6.51
CA GLY A 125 -7.03 14.41 5.93
C GLY A 125 -7.55 13.83 4.62
N ILE A 126 -6.65 13.44 3.71
CA ILE A 126 -7.02 12.80 2.43
C ILE A 126 -7.76 11.47 2.68
N PRO A 127 -7.24 10.51 3.48
CA PRO A 127 -7.98 9.30 3.84
C PRO A 127 -9.34 9.54 4.48
N VAL A 128 -9.44 10.49 5.42
CA VAL A 128 -10.71 10.83 6.08
C VAL A 128 -11.72 11.38 5.07
N LEU A 129 -11.27 12.21 4.13
CA LEU A 129 -12.11 12.69 3.04
C LEU A 129 -12.57 11.52 2.15
N ALA A 130 -11.70 10.57 1.83
CA ALA A 130 -12.08 9.39 1.05
C ALA A 130 -13.13 8.53 1.77
N MET A 131 -13.00 8.36 3.09
CA MET A 131 -14.00 7.68 3.91
C MET A 131 -15.35 8.41 3.91
N ALA A 132 -15.35 9.74 3.96
CA ALA A 132 -16.57 10.54 3.89
C ALA A 132 -17.24 10.44 2.53
N VAL A 133 -16.44 10.41 1.47
CA VAL A 133 -16.91 10.34 0.08
C VAL A 133 -17.40 8.95 -0.32
N PHE A 134 -17.03 7.90 0.43
CA PHE A 134 -17.43 6.51 0.16
C PHE A 134 -18.95 6.35 -0.07
N TRP A 135 -19.78 7.05 0.70
CA TRP A 135 -21.24 6.97 0.60
C TRP A 135 -21.78 7.32 -0.80
N PHE A 136 -21.11 8.21 -1.55
CA PHE A 136 -21.58 8.64 -2.86
C PHE A 136 -21.52 7.55 -3.93
N TYR A 137 -20.59 6.61 -3.83
CA TYR A 137 -20.42 5.52 -4.80
C TYR A 137 -20.69 4.14 -4.20
N GLN A 138 -21.02 4.08 -2.91
CA GLN A 138 -21.44 2.85 -2.23
C GLN A 138 -22.80 2.38 -2.77
N GLY A 139 -22.90 1.13 -3.21
CA GLY A 139 -24.15 0.56 -3.73
C GLY A 139 -25.09 0.17 -2.60
N HIS A 140 -24.66 -0.81 -1.79
CA HIS A 140 -25.36 -1.27 -0.61
C HIS A 140 -24.41 -1.33 0.59
N ARG A 141 -24.92 -1.77 1.76
CA ARG A 141 -24.25 -1.54 3.04
C ARG A 141 -22.86 -2.18 3.11
N PHE A 142 -22.76 -3.46 2.81
CA PHE A 142 -21.52 -4.24 2.72
C PHE A 142 -21.88 -5.68 2.35
N ASP A 143 -20.88 -6.46 1.95
CA ASP A 143 -21.01 -7.89 1.71
C ASP A 143 -20.23 -8.69 2.74
N ILE A 144 -20.64 -9.95 2.94
CA ILE A 144 -19.96 -10.89 3.82
C ILE A 144 -19.51 -12.09 3.01
N ILE A 145 -18.19 -12.34 3.02
CA ILE A 145 -17.58 -13.45 2.32
C ILE A 145 -17.05 -14.47 3.33
N GLU A 146 -17.45 -15.73 3.19
CA GLU A 146 -17.01 -16.81 4.08
C GLU A 146 -15.48 -16.97 4.04
N GLY A 147 -14.86 -16.92 5.22
CA GLY A 147 -13.41 -17.01 5.42
C GLY A 147 -12.66 -15.68 5.28
N ILE A 148 -13.32 -14.60 4.89
CA ILE A 148 -12.70 -13.27 4.71
C ILE A 148 -13.36 -12.23 5.63
N GLY A 149 -14.69 -12.27 5.72
CA GLY A 149 -15.53 -11.36 6.50
C GLY A 149 -16.15 -10.25 5.66
N CYS A 150 -16.39 -9.11 6.31
CA CYS A 150 -17.04 -7.97 5.67
C CYS A 150 -16.17 -7.37 4.55
N VAL A 151 -16.78 -6.98 3.44
CA VAL A 151 -16.15 -6.24 2.35
C VAL A 151 -17.05 -5.09 1.88
N GLU A 152 -16.43 -4.04 1.39
CA GLU A 152 -17.11 -2.91 0.78
C GLU A 152 -17.86 -3.32 -0.49
N ALA A 153 -19.05 -2.78 -0.66
CA ALA A 153 -19.90 -3.04 -1.81
C ALA A 153 -20.10 -1.77 -2.63
N TYR A 154 -19.47 -1.71 -3.80
CA TYR A 154 -19.64 -0.62 -4.75
C TYR A 154 -19.72 -1.16 -6.19
N PRO A 155 -20.70 -0.74 -7.00
CA PRO A 155 -20.77 -1.14 -8.39
C PRO A 155 -19.75 -0.39 -9.24
N ASN A 156 -19.36 -1.00 -10.37
CA ASN A 156 -18.44 -0.39 -11.33
C ASN A 156 -19.13 0.77 -12.06
N THR A 157 -18.97 1.96 -11.49
CA THR A 157 -19.51 3.22 -12.01
C THR A 157 -18.36 4.19 -12.30
N TRP A 158 -18.60 5.13 -13.22
CA TRP A 158 -17.64 6.22 -13.47
C TRP A 158 -17.31 7.00 -12.17
N LEU A 159 -18.27 7.05 -11.24
CA LEU A 159 -18.11 7.69 -9.95
C LEU A 159 -17.12 6.94 -9.06
N ALA A 160 -17.21 5.60 -8.98
CA ALA A 160 -16.23 4.78 -8.26
C ALA A 160 -14.82 4.92 -8.87
N ILE A 161 -14.70 4.99 -10.20
CA ILE A 161 -13.40 5.20 -10.88
C ILE A 161 -12.74 6.51 -10.41
N ILE A 162 -13.48 7.61 -10.35
CA ILE A 162 -12.94 8.91 -9.95
C ILE A 162 -12.72 9.00 -8.43
N LEU A 163 -13.67 8.52 -7.63
CA LEU A 163 -13.68 8.74 -6.18
C LEU A 163 -12.88 7.69 -5.39
N TYR A 164 -12.50 6.58 -6.00
CA TYR A 164 -11.69 5.54 -5.37
C TYR A 164 -10.39 5.26 -6.15
N PHE A 165 -10.50 4.85 -7.42
CA PHE A 165 -9.35 4.36 -8.18
C PHE A 165 -8.38 5.46 -8.62
N ALA A 166 -8.87 6.67 -8.89
CA ALA A 166 -8.03 7.78 -9.34
C ALA A 166 -7.09 8.32 -8.25
N TRP A 167 -7.44 8.17 -6.98
CA TRP A 167 -6.70 8.76 -5.86
C TRP A 167 -5.28 8.20 -5.73
N PRO A 168 -5.09 6.86 -5.60
CA PRO A 168 -3.76 6.27 -5.60
C PRO A 168 -2.90 6.63 -6.83
N PHE A 169 -3.52 6.79 -8.00
CA PHE A 169 -2.81 7.15 -9.22
C PHE A 169 -2.21 8.56 -9.14
N PHE A 170 -3.01 9.57 -8.79
CA PHE A 170 -2.52 10.95 -8.67
C PHE A 170 -1.53 11.10 -7.51
N ILE A 171 -1.81 10.49 -6.36
CA ILE A 171 -0.91 10.49 -5.20
C ILE A 171 0.43 9.82 -5.58
N GLY A 172 0.37 8.70 -6.31
CA GLY A 172 1.54 7.99 -6.80
C GLY A 172 2.41 8.84 -7.73
N ILE A 173 1.82 9.57 -8.68
CA ILE A 173 2.55 10.49 -9.57
C ILE A 173 3.24 11.60 -8.77
N ILE A 174 2.54 12.23 -7.84
CA ILE A 174 3.12 13.29 -6.99
C ILE A 174 4.29 12.71 -6.18
N SER A 175 4.11 11.52 -5.61
CA SER A 175 5.13 10.79 -4.86
C SER A 175 6.36 10.48 -5.74
N ALA A 176 6.16 10.04 -6.98
CA ALA A 176 7.21 9.81 -7.96
C ALA A 176 8.00 11.08 -8.28
N CYS A 177 7.34 12.22 -8.44
CA CYS A 177 8.00 13.51 -8.64
C CYS A 177 8.91 13.87 -7.44
N TYR A 178 8.44 13.67 -6.21
CA TYR A 178 9.27 13.88 -5.01
C TYR A 178 10.45 12.91 -4.96
N CYS A 179 10.23 11.62 -5.24
CA CYS A 179 11.29 10.62 -5.28
C CYS A 179 12.39 11.01 -6.30
N TYR A 180 12.01 11.39 -7.53
CA TYR A 180 12.94 11.85 -8.56
C TYR A 180 13.73 13.09 -8.10
N LYS A 181 13.05 14.11 -7.57
CA LYS A 181 13.70 15.33 -7.07
C LYS A 181 14.67 15.04 -5.93
N THR A 182 14.31 14.11 -5.04
CA THR A 182 15.15 13.70 -3.91
C THR A 182 16.41 13.00 -4.40
N LEU A 183 16.28 12.06 -5.35
CA LEU A 183 17.42 11.37 -5.94
C LEU A 183 18.36 12.36 -6.65
N LYS A 184 17.81 13.29 -7.44
CA LYS A 184 18.60 14.34 -8.10
C LYS A 184 19.34 15.22 -7.10
N ALA A 185 18.66 15.68 -6.05
CA ALA A 185 19.25 16.49 -4.99
C ALA A 185 20.36 15.75 -4.23
N PHE A 186 20.15 14.46 -3.95
CA PHE A 186 21.14 13.60 -3.31
C PHE A 186 22.38 13.41 -4.18
N LEU A 187 22.21 13.11 -5.47
CA LEU A 187 23.32 12.93 -6.40
C LEU A 187 24.15 14.20 -6.58
N ALA A 188 23.49 15.36 -6.63
CA ALA A 188 24.16 16.66 -6.77
C ALA A 188 24.99 17.04 -5.52
N ARG A 189 24.52 16.70 -4.31
CA ARG A 189 25.11 17.14 -3.03
C ARG A 189 25.69 16.01 -2.19
N ARG A 190 26.08 14.89 -2.80
CA ARG A 190 26.52 13.68 -2.09
C ARG A 190 27.63 13.94 -1.05
N LYS A 191 28.56 14.84 -1.33
CA LYS A 191 29.66 15.19 -0.41
C LYS A 191 29.17 15.97 0.82
N GLU A 192 28.37 17.01 0.60
CA GLU A 192 27.76 17.81 1.68
C GLU A 192 26.80 16.97 2.52
N PHE A 193 25.98 16.15 1.87
CA PHE A 193 25.03 15.27 2.54
C PHE A 193 25.72 14.29 3.50
N SER A 194 26.87 13.74 3.12
CA SER A 194 27.65 12.86 4.00
C SER A 194 28.09 13.59 5.29
N GLN A 195 28.40 14.89 5.21
CA GLN A 195 28.76 15.70 6.36
C GLN A 195 27.53 16.02 7.23
N LEU A 196 26.39 16.38 6.63
CA LEU A 196 25.13 16.63 7.35
C LEU A 196 24.60 15.42 8.10
N MET A 197 24.77 14.23 7.51
CA MET A 197 24.35 12.98 8.11
C MET A 197 25.26 12.57 9.27
N SER A 198 26.53 13.00 9.26
CA SER A 198 27.47 12.76 10.36
C SER A 198 27.26 13.68 11.57
N SER A 199 26.67 14.87 11.36
CA SER A 199 26.41 15.84 12.43
C SER A 199 25.06 15.65 13.13
N ASN A 200 24.14 14.86 12.57
CA ASN A 200 22.81 14.63 13.12
C ASN A 200 22.70 13.25 13.79
N GLU A 201 22.56 13.22 15.12
CA GLU A 201 22.43 11.95 15.88
C GLU A 201 21.16 11.16 15.54
N HIS A 202 20.08 11.85 15.15
CA HIS A 202 18.77 11.22 14.88
C HIS A 202 18.58 10.71 13.45
N LEU A 203 19.48 11.04 12.52
CA LEU A 203 19.33 10.78 11.08
C LEU A 203 20.58 10.07 10.54
N THR A 204 20.63 8.74 10.66
CA THR A 204 21.72 7.92 10.11
C THR A 204 21.58 7.69 8.59
N TYR A 205 22.71 7.58 7.88
CA TYR A 205 22.76 7.27 6.44
C TYR A 205 21.96 6.01 6.07
N ASN A 206 22.15 4.92 6.81
CA ASN A 206 21.45 3.64 6.55
C ASN A 206 19.93 3.77 6.70
N ARG A 207 19.46 4.52 7.69
CA ARG A 207 18.03 4.78 7.93
C ARG A 207 17.40 5.53 6.76
N TYR A 208 18.11 6.54 6.26
CA TYR A 208 17.64 7.36 5.14
C TYR A 208 17.48 6.54 3.85
N PHE A 209 18.46 5.70 3.52
CA PHE A 209 18.42 4.87 2.31
C PHE A 209 17.36 3.77 2.34
N ARG A 210 17.15 3.16 3.50
CA ARG A 210 16.08 2.17 3.68
C ARG A 210 14.71 2.80 3.47
N LEU A 211 14.52 3.99 4.06
CA LEU A 211 13.28 4.75 3.92
C LEU A 211 13.06 5.19 2.46
N MET A 212 14.12 5.63 1.77
CA MET A 212 14.06 5.95 0.34
C MET A 212 13.68 4.73 -0.50
N GLY A 213 14.31 3.58 -0.28
CA GLY A 213 14.03 2.41 -1.08
C GLY A 213 12.64 1.81 -0.80
N LEU A 214 12.15 1.87 0.44
CA LEU A 214 10.76 1.50 0.75
C LEU A 214 9.77 2.41 0.00
N ALA A 215 9.99 3.72 0.01
CA ALA A 215 9.12 4.67 -0.67
C ALA A 215 9.19 4.56 -2.20
N ALA A 216 10.36 4.25 -2.76
CA ALA A 216 10.55 4.00 -4.18
C ALA A 216 9.87 2.70 -4.64
N LEU A 217 9.95 1.63 -3.82
CA LEU A 217 9.23 0.39 -4.07
C LEU A 217 7.72 0.61 -4.11
N ASP A 218 7.21 1.34 -3.14
CA ASP A 218 5.78 1.64 -3.05
C ASP A 218 5.29 2.34 -4.33
N ILE A 219 6.03 3.33 -4.85
CA ILE A 219 5.73 3.98 -6.14
C ILE A 219 5.78 3.00 -7.31
N LEU A 220 6.84 2.17 -7.37
CA LEU A 220 7.08 1.24 -8.47
C LEU A 220 5.96 0.20 -8.60
N PHE A 221 5.29 -0.14 -7.51
CA PHE A 221 4.20 -1.10 -7.50
C PHE A 221 2.82 -0.45 -7.54
N THR A 222 2.62 0.67 -6.85
CA THR A 222 1.31 1.35 -6.77
C THR A 222 0.88 1.90 -8.13
N ILE A 223 1.78 2.56 -8.88
CA ILE A 223 1.39 3.17 -10.17
C ILE A 223 0.98 2.09 -11.19
N PRO A 224 1.77 1.03 -11.47
CA PRO A 224 1.34 0.01 -12.42
C PRO A 224 0.10 -0.75 -11.96
N LEU A 225 -0.02 -1.04 -10.65
CA LEU A 225 -1.20 -1.72 -10.11
C LEU A 225 -2.47 -0.88 -10.31
N THR A 226 -2.41 0.41 -10.04
CA THR A 226 -3.56 1.31 -10.19
C THR A 226 -3.97 1.48 -11.65
N VAL A 227 -3.00 1.61 -12.56
CA VAL A 227 -3.27 1.62 -14.00
C VAL A 227 -3.89 0.30 -14.46
N TYR A 228 -3.39 -0.84 -13.97
CA TYR A 228 -3.97 -2.16 -14.27
C TYR A 228 -5.39 -2.28 -13.75
N ASN A 229 -5.67 -1.85 -12.52
CA ASN A 229 -7.01 -1.87 -11.94
C ASN A 229 -7.97 -1.00 -12.76
N ILE A 230 -7.58 0.22 -13.12
CA ILE A 230 -8.40 1.11 -13.97
C ILE A 230 -8.67 0.44 -15.32
N ALA A 231 -7.63 -0.06 -16.00
CA ALA A 231 -7.78 -0.72 -17.30
C ALA A 231 -8.65 -1.98 -17.24
N SER A 232 -8.62 -2.72 -16.12
CA SER A 232 -9.45 -3.90 -15.90
C SER A 232 -10.90 -3.52 -15.66
N ASN A 233 -11.16 -2.50 -14.84
CA ASN A 233 -12.52 -1.99 -14.60
C ASN A 233 -13.18 -1.46 -15.88
N TYR A 234 -12.42 -0.86 -16.79
CA TYR A 234 -12.94 -0.41 -18.10
C TYR A 234 -13.35 -1.54 -19.05
N LYS A 235 -12.80 -2.75 -18.88
CA LYS A 235 -13.14 -3.92 -19.70
C LYS A 235 -14.34 -4.70 -19.17
N GLN A 236 -14.78 -4.40 -17.95
CA GLN A 236 -15.90 -5.05 -17.32
C GLN A 236 -17.20 -4.35 -17.68
N ASN A 237 -18.31 -5.06 -17.51
CA ASN A 237 -19.63 -4.47 -17.65
C ASN A 237 -19.74 -3.26 -16.73
N TYR A 238 -20.20 -2.16 -17.31
CA TYR A 238 -20.38 -0.92 -16.59
C TYR A 238 -21.79 -0.91 -16.01
N TYR A 239 -21.92 -0.56 -14.74
CA TYR A 239 -23.21 -0.32 -14.14
C TYR A 239 -23.74 1.04 -14.63
N PRO A 240 -24.88 1.10 -15.33
CA PRO A 240 -25.42 2.34 -15.85
C PRO A 240 -25.85 3.27 -14.73
N TRP A 241 -25.18 4.42 -14.60
CA TRP A 241 -25.50 5.43 -13.60
C TRP A 241 -26.83 6.12 -13.93
N ARG A 242 -27.91 5.73 -13.23
CA ARG A 242 -29.26 6.34 -13.35
C ARG A 242 -29.60 7.32 -12.23
N GLY A 243 -28.63 7.59 -11.34
CA GLY A 243 -28.78 8.50 -10.20
C GLY A 243 -28.81 7.78 -8.85
N PHE A 244 -28.85 8.56 -7.76
CA PHE A 244 -28.77 8.03 -6.39
C PHE A 244 -29.94 7.13 -5.99
N ALA A 245 -31.13 7.38 -6.53
CA ALA A 245 -32.31 6.55 -6.22
C ALA A 245 -32.15 5.11 -6.72
N ASP A 246 -31.43 4.92 -7.83
CA ASP A 246 -31.12 3.60 -8.40
C ASP A 246 -29.95 2.97 -7.65
N LEU A 247 -28.85 3.72 -7.46
CA LEU A 247 -27.65 3.25 -6.74
C LEU A 247 -27.99 2.79 -5.32
N HIS A 248 -28.73 3.61 -4.56
CA HIS A 248 -29.07 3.34 -3.16
C HIS A 248 -30.40 2.61 -2.99
N SER A 249 -30.92 1.99 -4.06
CA SER A 249 -32.09 1.14 -3.94
C SER A 249 -31.79 -0.05 -3.02
N ASN A 250 -32.64 -0.30 -2.02
CA ASN A 250 -32.43 -1.32 -1.00
C ASN A 250 -31.04 -1.23 -0.31
N PHE A 251 -30.54 -0.03 -0.02
CA PHE A 251 -29.20 0.20 0.56
C PHE A 251 -28.87 -0.68 1.78
N GLY A 252 -29.86 -1.01 2.61
CA GLY A 252 -29.69 -1.86 3.80
C GLY A 252 -29.40 -3.35 3.51
N ARG A 253 -29.39 -3.77 2.24
CA ARG A 253 -29.08 -5.14 1.83
C ARG A 253 -27.64 -5.50 2.20
N VAL A 254 -27.47 -6.75 2.61
CA VAL A 254 -26.17 -7.36 2.94
C VAL A 254 -26.12 -8.69 2.21
N ASP A 255 -25.29 -8.77 1.18
CA ASP A 255 -25.16 -10.00 0.41
C ASP A 255 -24.13 -10.94 1.06
N GLN A 256 -24.42 -12.23 1.02
CA GLN A 256 -23.72 -13.26 1.78
C GLN A 256 -23.21 -14.34 0.84
N TYR A 257 -21.89 -14.50 0.80
CA TYR A 257 -21.22 -15.32 -0.21
C TYR A 257 -20.46 -16.48 0.43
N PRO A 258 -21.04 -17.69 0.42
CA PRO A 258 -20.39 -18.87 0.95
C PRO A 258 -19.14 -19.26 0.14
N ALA A 259 -18.24 -19.99 0.79
CA ALA A 259 -16.94 -20.36 0.26
C ALA A 259 -16.99 -21.20 -1.01
N VAL A 260 -18.06 -21.99 -1.19
CA VAL A 260 -18.26 -22.81 -2.39
C VAL A 260 -18.46 -21.93 -3.63
N ILE A 261 -19.09 -20.76 -3.43
CA ILE A 261 -19.48 -19.83 -4.50
C ILE A 261 -18.26 -19.05 -4.98
N TRP A 262 -17.61 -18.30 -4.09
CA TRP A 262 -16.50 -17.43 -4.51
C TRP A 262 -15.24 -18.23 -4.90
N ARG A 263 -15.09 -19.47 -4.42
CA ARG A 263 -13.99 -20.35 -4.86
C ARG A 263 -14.23 -21.07 -6.18
N ALA A 264 -15.46 -21.05 -6.70
CA ALA A 264 -15.72 -21.64 -8.01
C ALA A 264 -15.05 -20.83 -9.14
N ASP A 265 -14.86 -19.52 -8.93
CA ASP A 265 -14.18 -18.63 -9.86
C ASP A 265 -12.70 -18.42 -9.47
N PRO A 266 -11.74 -18.86 -10.30
CA PRO A 266 -10.31 -18.63 -10.07
C PRO A 266 -9.92 -17.14 -10.01
N GLN A 267 -10.66 -16.24 -10.66
CA GLN A 267 -10.35 -14.81 -10.65
C GLN A 267 -10.62 -14.19 -9.28
N ALA A 268 -11.82 -14.39 -8.75
CA ALA A 268 -12.16 -13.93 -7.40
C ALA A 268 -11.22 -14.51 -6.36
N VAL A 269 -10.83 -15.79 -6.47
CA VAL A 269 -9.83 -16.38 -5.58
C VAL A 269 -8.51 -15.61 -5.62
N SER A 270 -8.03 -15.23 -6.81
CA SER A 270 -6.79 -14.47 -6.93
C SER A 270 -6.90 -13.06 -6.34
N ILE A 271 -8.01 -12.36 -6.58
CA ILE A 271 -8.22 -10.98 -6.12
C ILE A 271 -8.39 -10.91 -4.62
N LEU A 272 -9.21 -11.81 -4.07
CA LEU A 272 -9.44 -11.90 -2.64
C LEU A 272 -8.16 -12.30 -1.90
N ASN A 273 -7.38 -13.24 -2.44
CA ASN A 273 -6.05 -13.53 -1.90
C ASN A 273 -5.13 -12.32 -1.99
N PHE A 274 -5.11 -11.60 -3.11
CA PHE A 274 -4.30 -10.40 -3.26
C PHE A 274 -4.64 -9.35 -2.19
N ARG A 275 -5.93 -9.09 -2.01
CA ARG A 275 -6.48 -8.20 -0.98
C ARG A 275 -5.99 -8.57 0.41
N VAL A 276 -6.16 -9.83 0.83
CA VAL A 276 -5.84 -10.23 2.22
C VAL A 276 -4.34 -10.30 2.50
N TRP A 277 -3.52 -10.61 1.49
CA TRP A 277 -2.08 -10.79 1.65
C TRP A 277 -1.28 -9.48 1.51
N THR A 278 -1.82 -8.48 0.82
CA THR A 278 -1.16 -7.19 0.61
C THR A 278 -0.78 -6.48 1.92
N PRO A 279 -1.70 -6.22 2.87
CA PRO A 279 -1.35 -5.51 4.11
C PRO A 279 -0.33 -6.28 4.95
N VAL A 280 -0.43 -7.62 5.00
CA VAL A 280 0.54 -8.49 5.67
C VAL A 280 1.94 -8.28 5.10
N ALA A 281 2.09 -8.25 3.78
CA ALA A 281 3.38 -8.06 3.17
C ALA A 281 3.94 -6.65 3.28
N CYS A 282 3.08 -5.63 3.24
CA CYS A 282 3.48 -4.26 3.56
C CYS A 282 4.03 -4.18 5.00
N ALA A 283 3.37 -4.85 5.96
CA ALA A 283 3.82 -4.90 7.35
C ALA A 283 5.18 -5.61 7.50
N LEU A 284 5.33 -6.78 6.86
CA LEU A 284 6.59 -7.53 6.88
C LEU A 284 7.72 -6.78 6.18
N ALA A 285 7.46 -6.13 5.04
CA ALA A 285 8.46 -5.33 4.34
C ALA A 285 8.93 -4.14 5.18
N PHE A 286 8.01 -3.45 5.84
CA PHE A 286 8.34 -2.37 6.77
C PHE A 286 9.20 -2.88 7.93
N PHE A 287 8.77 -3.98 8.58
CA PHE A 287 9.53 -4.58 9.67
C PHE A 287 10.92 -5.07 9.22
N MET A 288 11.06 -5.65 8.03
CA MET A 288 12.38 -6.05 7.55
C MET A 288 13.31 -4.85 7.30
N CYS A 289 12.76 -3.72 6.82
CA CYS A 289 13.53 -2.51 6.61
C CYS A 289 13.99 -1.86 7.93
N PHE A 290 13.11 -1.78 8.93
CA PHE A 290 13.36 -1.01 10.16
C PHE A 290 13.61 -1.86 11.41
N GLY A 291 13.00 -3.03 11.51
CA GLY A 291 13.11 -3.95 12.64
C GLY A 291 14.47 -4.62 12.78
N PHE A 292 15.20 -4.85 11.68
CA PHE A 292 16.58 -5.35 11.71
C PHE A 292 17.64 -4.25 11.61
N ALA A 293 17.26 -2.98 11.77
CA ALA A 293 18.24 -1.89 11.78
C ALA A 293 19.16 -1.99 12.99
N ASN A 294 20.43 -1.61 12.82
CA ASN A 294 21.37 -1.45 13.94
C ASN A 294 20.81 -0.57 15.07
N GLU A 295 19.98 0.41 14.74
CA GLU A 295 19.24 1.23 15.69
C GLU A 295 18.23 0.40 16.50
N ALA A 296 17.39 -0.38 15.83
CA ALA A 296 16.43 -1.28 16.47
C ALA A 296 17.13 -2.33 17.34
N ILE A 297 18.24 -2.91 16.86
CA ILE A 297 19.05 -3.87 17.62
C ILE A 297 19.60 -3.23 18.92
N LYS A 298 20.03 -1.96 18.87
CA LYS A 298 20.46 -1.24 20.09
C LYS A 298 19.31 -1.11 21.09
N HIS A 299 18.10 -0.83 20.62
CA HIS A 299 16.92 -0.77 21.49
C HIS A 299 16.54 -2.14 22.06
N TYR A 300 16.55 -3.20 21.24
CA TYR A 300 16.29 -4.56 21.71
C TYR A 300 17.31 -4.99 22.78
N LYS A 301 18.59 -4.66 22.58
CA LYS A 301 19.65 -4.92 23.58
C LYS A 301 19.40 -4.19 24.89
N LYS A 302 18.92 -2.93 24.86
CA LYS A 302 18.57 -2.19 26.07
C LYS A 302 17.41 -2.84 26.83
N VAL A 303 16.37 -3.27 26.10
CA VAL A 303 15.21 -3.98 26.70
C VAL A 303 15.64 -5.31 27.28
N LEU A 304 16.44 -6.11 26.56
CA LEU A 304 16.92 -7.41 27.02
C LEU A 304 17.86 -7.30 28.23
N ALA A 305 18.71 -6.26 28.25
CA ALA A 305 19.54 -5.94 29.41
C ALA A 305 18.70 -5.53 30.62
N ALA A 306 17.61 -4.76 30.42
CA ALA A 306 16.66 -4.42 31.49
C ALA A 306 15.90 -5.66 32.03
N LEU A 307 15.69 -6.67 31.19
CA LEU A 307 15.12 -7.96 31.58
C LEU A 307 16.17 -8.94 32.17
N GLY A 308 17.41 -8.51 32.37
CA GLY A 308 18.48 -9.32 32.96
C GLY A 308 19.10 -10.35 32.01
N ILE A 309 18.71 -10.37 30.73
CA ILE A 309 19.25 -11.28 29.72
C ILE A 309 20.51 -10.66 29.12
N LYS A 310 21.69 -11.11 29.57
CA LYS A 310 22.98 -10.72 28.99
C LYS A 310 23.18 -11.44 27.65
N ILE A 311 22.96 -10.75 26.55
CA ILE A 311 23.38 -11.23 25.23
C ILE A 311 24.87 -10.95 25.05
N ASP A 312 25.65 -12.01 24.99
CA ASP A 312 27.10 -11.92 24.90
C ASP A 312 27.55 -11.36 23.54
N ARG A 313 28.65 -10.61 23.58
CA ARG A 313 29.21 -9.86 22.44
C ARG A 313 29.78 -10.83 21.41
N ASN A 314 29.16 -11.01 20.25
CA ASN A 314 29.94 -11.33 19.03
C ASN A 314 29.27 -11.16 17.66
N THR A 315 28.02 -10.70 17.54
CA THR A 315 27.48 -10.42 16.21
C THR A 315 27.99 -9.07 15.70
N THR A 316 29.08 -9.18 14.94
CA THR A 316 29.74 -8.14 14.14
C THR A 316 28.81 -6.97 13.77
N ASN A 317 29.18 -5.77 14.22
CA ASN A 317 28.70 -4.49 13.67
C ASN A 317 29.25 -4.32 12.24
N SER A 318 29.02 -5.29 11.35
CA SER A 318 29.45 -5.16 9.97
C SER A 318 28.37 -4.41 9.20
N PRO A 319 28.67 -3.25 8.59
CA PRO A 319 27.73 -2.54 7.70
C PRO A 319 27.22 -3.44 6.56
N SER A 320 27.89 -4.56 6.28
CA SER A 320 27.45 -5.60 5.33
C SER A 320 26.18 -6.36 5.76
N ALA A 321 25.91 -6.56 7.05
CA ALA A 321 24.71 -7.26 7.52
C ALA A 321 23.45 -6.39 7.35
N ASP A 322 23.60 -5.09 7.56
CA ASP A 322 22.57 -4.07 7.38
C ASP A 322 22.12 -3.94 5.91
N ALA A 323 23.08 -3.89 4.98
CA ALA A 323 22.80 -3.79 3.56
C ALA A 323 22.18 -5.08 3.00
N ARG A 324 22.63 -6.25 3.48
CA ARG A 324 22.08 -7.55 3.13
C ARG A 324 20.62 -7.68 3.59
N SER A 325 20.31 -7.31 4.84
CA SER A 325 18.93 -7.39 5.36
C SER A 325 17.95 -6.55 4.54
N PHE A 326 18.36 -5.34 4.13
CA PHE A 326 17.55 -4.50 3.25
C PHE A 326 17.40 -5.09 1.84
N ALA A 327 18.46 -5.66 1.27
CA ALA A 327 18.40 -6.33 -0.03
C ALA A 327 17.51 -7.59 -0.01
N TYR A 328 17.52 -8.35 1.08
CA TYR A 328 16.61 -9.48 1.29
C TYR A 328 15.16 -9.02 1.49
N ALA A 329 14.93 -7.94 2.25
CA ALA A 329 13.59 -7.36 2.39
C ALA A 329 13.02 -6.94 1.03
N LEU A 330 13.86 -6.28 0.24
CA LEU A 330 13.58 -5.83 -1.11
C LEU A 330 13.29 -7.00 -2.04
N SER A 331 14.12 -8.05 -2.02
CA SER A 331 13.92 -9.22 -2.89
C SER A 331 12.70 -10.03 -2.48
N LEU A 332 12.45 -10.22 -1.19
CA LEU A 332 11.26 -10.90 -0.68
C LEU A 332 9.99 -10.12 -1.04
N PHE A 333 9.98 -8.80 -0.86
CA PHE A 333 8.83 -7.98 -1.22
C PHE A 333 8.59 -8.01 -2.74
N VAL A 334 9.64 -7.89 -3.56
CA VAL A 334 9.52 -7.96 -5.02
C VAL A 334 9.09 -9.36 -5.48
N CYS A 335 9.63 -10.44 -4.91
CA CYS A 335 9.25 -11.81 -5.23
C CYS A 335 7.82 -12.11 -4.79
N PHE A 336 7.44 -11.69 -3.60
CA PHE A 336 6.08 -11.81 -3.09
C PHE A 336 5.09 -11.05 -3.97
N TRP A 337 5.40 -9.79 -4.30
CA TRP A 337 4.59 -8.98 -5.19
C TRP A 337 4.52 -9.57 -6.60
N ARG A 338 5.63 -10.11 -7.13
CA ARG A 338 5.65 -10.85 -8.40
C ARG A 338 4.80 -12.11 -8.34
N ALA A 339 4.84 -12.88 -7.25
CA ALA A 339 4.02 -14.07 -7.09
C ALA A 339 2.53 -13.70 -7.05
N LEU A 340 2.18 -12.63 -6.34
CA LEU A 340 0.82 -12.10 -6.24
C LEU A 340 0.28 -11.52 -7.55
N THR A 341 1.08 -10.68 -8.22
CA THR A 341 0.71 -10.14 -9.54
C THR A 341 0.71 -11.21 -10.61
N SER A 342 1.61 -12.19 -10.55
CA SER A 342 1.64 -13.33 -11.47
C SER A 342 0.43 -14.24 -11.28
N GLN A 343 -0.05 -14.50 -10.06
CA GLN A 343 -1.31 -15.24 -9.84
C GLN A 343 -2.51 -14.49 -10.43
N CYS A 344 -2.58 -13.17 -10.26
CA CYS A 344 -3.62 -12.32 -10.85
C CYS A 344 -3.54 -12.25 -12.38
N LEU A 345 -2.33 -12.17 -12.94
CA LEU A 345 -2.10 -12.10 -14.39
C LEU A 345 -2.22 -13.48 -15.08
N LEU A 346 -1.79 -14.57 -14.43
CA LEU A 346 -1.88 -15.94 -14.96
C LEU A 346 -3.30 -16.49 -14.91
N GLY A 347 -4.10 -16.14 -13.89
CA GLY A 347 -5.53 -16.46 -13.87
C GLY A 347 -6.22 -15.97 -15.14
N VAL A 348 -5.86 -14.76 -15.61
CA VAL A 348 -6.41 -14.15 -16.83
C VAL A 348 -5.83 -14.80 -18.10
N ALA A 349 -4.55 -15.14 -18.12
CA ALA A 349 -3.92 -15.80 -19.27
C ALA A 349 -4.47 -17.22 -19.55
N CYS A 350 -5.01 -17.92 -18.55
CA CYS A 350 -5.68 -19.20 -18.77
C CYS A 350 -7.02 -19.09 -19.51
N ARG A 351 -7.65 -17.90 -19.59
CA ARG A 351 -8.90 -17.69 -20.36
C ARG A 351 -8.65 -17.47 -21.86
N SER A 352 -7.42 -17.15 -22.30
CA SER A 352 -7.13 -16.89 -23.71
C SER A 352 -6.88 -18.15 -24.56
N ARG A 353 -7.16 -19.35 -24.04
CA ARG A 353 -6.99 -20.61 -24.77
C ARG A 353 -8.26 -21.45 -24.72
N THR A 354 -9.29 -21.02 -25.43
CA THR A 354 -10.40 -21.90 -25.80
C THR A 354 -9.88 -22.99 -26.74
N PRO A 355 -10.21 -24.29 -26.52
CA PRO A 355 -9.88 -25.34 -27.47
C PRO A 355 -10.82 -25.23 -28.68
N GLY A 356 -10.38 -24.50 -29.70
CA GLY A 356 -10.98 -24.58 -31.02
C GLY A 356 -10.74 -25.96 -31.62
N SER A 357 -11.84 -26.62 -32.02
CA SER A 357 -11.90 -27.86 -32.78
C SER A 357 -10.80 -27.93 -33.86
N ALA A 358 -9.75 -28.71 -33.62
CA ALA A 358 -8.73 -29.02 -34.61
C ALA A 358 -8.89 -30.48 -35.07
N ARG A 359 -9.25 -30.62 -36.34
CA ARG A 359 -9.26 -31.88 -37.10
C ARG A 359 -7.92 -32.58 -36.97
N THR A 360 -7.96 -33.87 -36.71
CA THR A 360 -6.84 -34.80 -36.72
C THR A 360 -6.12 -34.81 -38.07
N PRO A 361 -4.80 -34.54 -38.13
CA PRO A 361 -3.97 -34.98 -39.24
C PRO A 361 -3.33 -36.32 -38.88
N VAL A 362 -3.54 -37.30 -39.77
CA VAL A 362 -2.88 -38.61 -39.77
C VAL A 362 -1.39 -38.41 -40.04
N THR A 363 -0.53 -38.89 -39.15
CA THR A 363 0.92 -39.01 -39.39
C THR A 363 1.27 -40.42 -39.89
N PRO A 364 2.00 -40.59 -41.00
CA PRO A 364 2.69 -41.84 -41.25
C PRO A 364 4.09 -41.83 -40.60
N SER A 365 4.38 -42.93 -39.91
CA SER A 365 5.67 -43.32 -39.35
C SER A 365 6.68 -43.71 -40.44
N PHE A 366 7.96 -43.35 -40.31
CA PHE A 366 9.08 -44.31 -40.44
C PHE A 366 10.48 -43.71 -40.09
N VAL A 367 11.20 -44.46 -39.24
CA VAL A 367 12.66 -44.74 -39.17
C VAL A 367 13.68 -43.65 -38.78
N LYS A 368 14.39 -43.95 -37.68
CA LYS A 368 15.71 -43.41 -37.31
C LYS A 368 16.84 -44.27 -37.89
N PRO A 369 18.01 -43.68 -38.20
CA PRO A 369 19.27 -44.33 -37.84
C PRO A 369 20.21 -43.45 -36.98
N LEU A 370 21.12 -44.15 -36.31
CA LEU A 370 22.06 -43.77 -35.23
C LEU A 370 23.39 -43.12 -35.76
N PRO A 371 24.34 -42.70 -34.89
CA PRO A 371 25.17 -41.50 -35.02
C PRO A 371 26.58 -41.77 -35.57
N ARG A 372 27.31 -40.69 -35.92
CA ARG A 372 28.76 -40.76 -36.17
C ARG A 372 29.52 -39.57 -35.56
N ARG A 373 30.66 -39.94 -34.98
CA ARG A 373 31.67 -39.19 -34.24
C ARG A 373 32.76 -38.71 -35.22
N ASP A 374 33.43 -37.60 -34.93
CA ASP A 374 34.85 -37.25 -35.24
C ASP A 374 35.04 -35.74 -34.95
N SER A 375 35.87 -35.25 -34.03
CA SER A 375 37.33 -35.36 -33.75
C SER A 375 38.16 -34.21 -34.38
N LEU A 376 39.15 -33.74 -33.59
CA LEU A 376 40.33 -32.87 -33.89
C LEU A 376 40.11 -31.35 -33.97
N GLU A 377 40.59 -30.57 -32.98
CA GLU A 377 41.97 -30.07 -32.74
C GLU A 377 42.27 -28.75 -33.47
N SER A 378 42.41 -27.64 -32.72
CA SER A 378 43.69 -26.91 -32.53
C SER A 378 43.57 -25.49 -33.14
N PHE A 379 44.30 -24.42 -32.83
CA PHE A 379 45.61 -24.17 -32.22
C PHE A 379 45.77 -22.62 -32.07
N TYR A 380 46.64 -22.15 -31.14
CA TYR A 380 47.24 -20.79 -30.96
C TYR A 380 46.32 -19.60 -30.55
N THR A 381 46.33 -19.00 -29.34
CA THR A 381 47.34 -18.36 -28.42
C THR A 381 47.56 -16.85 -28.63
N SER A 382 47.81 -16.17 -27.49
CA SER A 382 48.66 -14.97 -27.31
C SER A 382 48.05 -13.60 -27.68
N ASP A 383 48.26 -12.50 -26.96
CA ASP A 383 48.98 -12.24 -25.70
C ASP A 383 48.68 -10.82 -25.17
N ALA A 384 48.94 -10.66 -23.86
CA ALA A 384 49.48 -9.51 -23.10
C ALA A 384 49.21 -8.04 -23.55
N SER A 385 48.63 -7.16 -22.72
CA SER A 385 49.19 -6.40 -21.57
C SER A 385 50.17 -5.25 -21.89
N THR A 386 49.86 -4.02 -21.43
CA THR A 386 50.70 -2.94 -20.81
C THR A 386 50.11 -1.53 -21.13
N ARG A 387 49.77 -0.68 -20.13
CA ARG A 387 50.56 0.44 -19.49
C ARG A 387 51.02 1.50 -20.53
N GLU A 388 50.83 2.82 -20.43
CA GLU A 388 51.09 3.87 -19.41
C GLU A 388 50.55 5.23 -19.97
N SER A 389 49.91 6.12 -19.20
CA SER A 389 50.40 7.36 -18.55
C SER A 389 50.43 8.68 -19.36
N ALA A 390 50.11 9.77 -18.62
CA ALA A 390 50.32 11.23 -18.85
C ALA A 390 49.31 11.94 -19.79
N VAL A 391 48.83 13.18 -19.58
CA VAL A 391 49.48 14.44 -19.16
C VAL A 391 48.42 15.44 -18.62
N CYS A 392 48.82 16.30 -17.67
CA CYS A 392 48.08 17.47 -17.15
C CYS A 392 48.25 18.73 -18.02
N LEU A 393 47.28 19.65 -18.04
CA LEU A 393 47.53 21.08 -18.29
C LEU A 393 46.54 21.97 -17.52
N ASP A 394 47.11 22.90 -16.75
CA ASP A 394 46.49 24.05 -16.07
C ASP A 394 46.08 25.15 -17.05
N HIS A 395 45.07 25.97 -16.68
CA HIS A 395 45.24 27.43 -16.55
C HIS A 395 44.00 28.19 -16.04
N LYS A 396 44.29 29.09 -15.09
CA LYS A 396 43.88 30.51 -15.00
C LYS A 396 42.72 30.91 -14.07
N ALA A 397 43.12 31.63 -13.01
CA ALA A 397 42.31 32.41 -12.10
C ALA A 397 41.84 33.75 -12.70
N SER A 398 40.78 34.33 -12.13
CA SER A 398 40.66 35.77 -11.91
C SER A 398 39.70 36.10 -10.76
N SER A 399 40.09 37.12 -10.01
CA SER A 399 39.58 37.71 -8.76
C SER A 399 38.55 38.84 -8.96
N LEU A 400 37.75 39.16 -7.93
CA LEU A 400 37.31 40.52 -7.47
C LEU A 400 36.11 40.33 -6.50
N SER A 401 36.24 40.47 -5.18
CA SER A 401 36.28 41.68 -4.33
C SER A 401 35.00 42.54 -4.33
N GLY A 402 34.33 42.59 -3.17
CA GLY A 402 34.09 43.86 -2.48
C GLY A 402 32.64 44.29 -2.15
N ARG A 403 32.41 44.50 -0.84
CA ARG A 403 31.45 45.42 -0.16
C ARG A 403 29.95 45.03 -0.18
N SER A 404 29.08 45.43 0.75
CA SER A 404 29.09 45.96 2.14
C SER A 404 27.66 46.51 2.37
N ALA A 405 27.21 46.55 3.64
CA ALA A 405 25.98 47.20 4.16
C ALA A 405 24.66 46.46 3.83
N GLY A 406 23.75 46.17 4.76
CA GLY A 406 23.45 46.81 6.04
C GLY A 406 22.10 47.51 5.92
N SER A 407 21.06 47.01 6.58
CA SER A 407 20.03 47.84 7.24
C SER A 407 19.02 46.99 8.00
N SER A 408 18.83 47.37 9.26
CA SER A 408 17.65 47.19 10.12
C SER A 408 16.44 47.93 9.50
N THR A 409 15.18 47.81 9.94
CA THR A 409 14.65 48.10 11.31
C THR A 409 13.11 47.92 11.37
N PHE A 410 12.57 47.79 12.60
CA PHE A 410 11.19 48.03 13.13
C PHE A 410 10.01 47.17 12.63
N LEU A 411 9.34 46.35 13.45
CA LEU A 411 8.38 46.62 14.56
C LEU A 411 7.15 47.48 14.18
N ALA A 412 5.98 46.85 14.25
CA ALA A 412 4.74 47.48 14.69
C ALA A 412 3.85 46.42 15.35
N GLU A 413 3.47 46.72 16.58
CA GLU A 413 2.57 46.02 17.48
C GLU A 413 1.33 46.92 17.64
N ALA A 414 0.13 46.32 17.70
CA ALA A 414 -1.09 46.94 18.22
C ALA A 414 -2.16 45.87 18.51
N GLU A 415 -2.38 45.62 19.80
CA GLU A 415 -3.65 45.56 20.57
C GLU A 415 -4.97 45.84 19.81
N ASP A 416 -6.18 45.44 20.21
CA ASP A 416 -6.81 44.56 21.22
C ASP A 416 -8.34 44.70 20.97
N ALA A 417 -9.18 44.00 21.76
CA ALA A 417 -10.62 44.26 22.03
C ALA A 417 -11.69 43.34 21.38
N THR A 418 -12.09 42.34 22.19
CA THR A 418 -13.46 42.08 22.72
C THR A 418 -14.71 42.31 21.85
N LEU A 419 -15.55 41.26 21.67
CA LEU A 419 -16.90 41.11 22.27
C LEU A 419 -17.65 39.88 21.70
N SER A 420 -18.28 39.08 22.57
CA SER A 420 -19.45 38.23 22.26
C SER A 420 -20.72 38.95 22.76
N PRO A 421 -21.93 38.70 22.20
CA PRO A 421 -22.90 37.89 22.96
C PRO A 421 -24.00 37.11 22.17
N ILE A 422 -24.42 35.97 22.73
CA ILE A 422 -25.80 35.49 22.99
C ILE A 422 -26.77 35.16 21.82
N ALA A 423 -27.21 33.89 21.78
CA ALA A 423 -28.40 33.34 21.07
C ALA A 423 -29.71 33.53 21.88
N PRO A 424 -30.93 33.47 21.29
CA PRO A 424 -31.76 32.24 21.31
C PRO A 424 -32.83 32.18 20.16
N PRO A 425 -33.91 31.37 20.20
CA PRO A 425 -34.04 29.90 20.30
C PRO A 425 -34.84 29.25 19.12
N VAL A 426 -34.88 27.92 19.14
CA VAL A 426 -35.55 26.98 18.22
C VAL A 426 -37.08 26.91 18.40
N PRO A 427 -37.88 26.66 17.34
CA PRO A 427 -39.22 26.11 17.45
C PRO A 427 -39.29 24.61 17.09
N SER A 428 -39.93 23.84 17.97
CA SER A 428 -40.28 22.42 17.85
C SER A 428 -41.64 22.22 17.17
N THR A 429 -41.76 21.21 16.30
CA THR A 429 -43.06 20.68 15.80
C THR A 429 -42.98 19.15 15.60
N PRO A 430 -44.12 18.43 15.63
CA PRO A 430 -44.26 17.18 16.37
C PRO A 430 -44.31 15.91 15.51
N LEU A 431 -44.18 14.78 16.23
CA LEU A 431 -44.27 13.38 15.77
C LEU A 431 -45.64 13.05 15.15
N PRO A 432 -45.70 12.25 14.07
CA PRO A 432 -46.88 11.47 13.75
C PRO A 432 -46.78 10.03 14.26
N SER A 433 -47.95 9.55 14.63
CA SER A 433 -48.37 8.29 15.21
C SER A 433 -48.09 7.02 14.40
N HIS A 434 -47.98 5.92 15.16
CA HIS A 434 -48.29 4.53 14.82
C HIS A 434 -48.94 4.28 13.44
N VAL A 435 -48.30 3.43 12.64
CA VAL A 435 -48.91 2.68 11.53
C VAL A 435 -48.56 1.21 11.71
N ASP A 436 -49.59 0.37 11.61
CA ASP A 436 -49.60 -1.06 11.91
C ASP A 436 -48.73 -1.91 10.98
N LEU A 437 -48.08 -2.93 11.57
CA LEU A 437 -47.38 -4.03 10.90
C LEU A 437 -48.37 -5.06 10.32
N PRO A 438 -48.27 -5.44 9.03
CA PRO A 438 -48.84 -6.68 8.55
C PRO A 438 -47.89 -7.87 8.78
N LYS A 439 -48.45 -9.00 9.25
CA LYS A 439 -47.79 -10.31 9.39
C LYS A 439 -47.23 -10.84 8.04
N PRO A 440 -46.19 -11.69 8.07
CA PRO A 440 -45.51 -12.17 6.86
C PRO A 440 -46.35 -13.20 6.11
N ALA A 441 -46.52 -12.99 4.80
CA ALA A 441 -47.03 -13.99 3.87
C ALA A 441 -45.88 -14.87 3.35
N ALA A 442 -46.22 -16.13 3.07
CA ALA A 442 -45.33 -17.24 2.81
C ALA A 442 -44.39 -17.08 1.59
N ALA A 443 -43.27 -17.78 1.70
CA ALA A 443 -42.18 -17.85 0.74
C ALA A 443 -42.61 -18.24 -0.69
N HIS A 444 -42.14 -17.45 -1.66
CA HIS A 444 -41.98 -17.88 -3.04
C HIS A 444 -40.49 -17.78 -3.39
N ILE A 445 -39.80 -18.91 -3.38
CA ILE A 445 -38.41 -19.03 -3.87
C ILE A 445 -38.48 -18.89 -5.39
N ARG A 446 -38.17 -17.69 -5.89
CA ARG A 446 -37.98 -17.43 -7.33
C ARG A 446 -36.53 -17.75 -7.68
N ARG A 447 -36.32 -18.53 -8.75
CA ARG A 447 -35.02 -18.71 -9.43
C ARG A 447 -34.45 -17.32 -9.78
N SER A 448 -33.65 -16.75 -8.89
CA SER A 448 -32.92 -15.46 -9.01
C SER A 448 -31.41 -15.63 -8.82
N SER A 449 -31.00 -16.77 -8.24
CA SER A 449 -29.65 -17.02 -7.71
C SER A 449 -28.52 -17.08 -8.74
N GLN A 450 -28.80 -17.00 -10.04
CA GLN A 450 -27.78 -16.97 -11.08
C GLN A 450 -27.41 -15.52 -11.47
N HIS A 451 -28.38 -14.61 -11.52
CA HIS A 451 -28.18 -13.22 -11.96
C HIS A 451 -27.58 -12.34 -10.84
N GLU A 452 -27.96 -12.58 -9.58
CA GLU A 452 -27.37 -11.92 -8.40
C GLU A 452 -25.96 -12.43 -8.07
N PHE A 453 -25.57 -13.57 -8.65
CA PHE A 453 -24.23 -14.13 -8.55
C PHE A 453 -23.28 -13.37 -9.47
N ASP A 454 -23.71 -13.11 -10.71
CA ASP A 454 -22.94 -12.33 -11.69
C ASP A 454 -22.69 -10.88 -11.19
N ASP A 455 -23.66 -10.28 -10.50
CA ASP A 455 -23.55 -8.92 -9.93
C ASP A 455 -22.48 -8.81 -8.81
N MET A 456 -22.23 -9.88 -8.03
CA MET A 456 -21.14 -9.90 -7.04
C MET A 456 -19.77 -9.93 -7.71
N PHE A 457 -19.58 -10.83 -8.68
CA PHE A 457 -18.31 -10.98 -9.39
C PHE A 457 -18.03 -9.78 -10.31
N GLU A 458 -19.05 -9.03 -10.71
CA GLU A 458 -18.92 -7.70 -11.31
C GLU A 458 -18.38 -6.64 -10.34
N SER A 459 -18.67 -6.74 -9.04
CA SER A 459 -18.23 -5.77 -8.01
C SER A 459 -16.86 -6.08 -7.37
N ILE A 460 -16.47 -7.36 -7.28
CA ILE A 460 -15.18 -7.82 -6.70
C ILE A 460 -14.11 -8.11 -7.78
N ALA A 461 -14.53 -8.13 -9.04
CA ALA A 461 -13.79 -8.24 -10.30
C ALA A 461 -13.69 -9.64 -10.95
N VAL A 462 -14.20 -9.80 -12.19
CA VAL A 462 -13.44 -9.92 -13.47
C VAL A 462 -14.25 -10.58 -14.61
N GLY A 463 -14.21 -9.99 -15.81
CA GLY A 463 -14.00 -10.66 -17.12
C GLY A 463 -15.04 -11.65 -17.70
N PRO A 464 -15.04 -11.87 -19.03
CA PRO A 464 -16.26 -11.90 -19.86
C PRO A 464 -16.84 -13.28 -20.15
N ASP A 465 -18.12 -13.48 -19.88
CA ASP A 465 -18.92 -14.50 -20.58
C ASP A 465 -19.64 -13.85 -21.77
N MET A 466 -19.45 -14.47 -22.95
CA MET A 466 -20.01 -14.05 -24.23
C MET A 466 -21.49 -14.43 -24.33
N VAL A 467 -22.28 -13.51 -24.89
CA VAL A 467 -23.36 -13.84 -25.84
C VAL A 467 -22.93 -13.41 -27.22
#